data_AF-A0A524L5F2-F1
#
_entry.id   AF-A0A524L5F2-F1
#
_cell.length_a   1.000
_cell.length_b   1.000
_cell.length_c   1.000
_cell.angle_alpha   90.00
_cell.angle_beta   90.00
_cell.angle_gamma   90.00
#
_symmetry.space_group_name_H-M   'P 1'
#
loop_
_entity.id
_entity.type
_entity.pdbx_description
1 polymer ?
#
loop_
_entity_poly.entity_id
_entity_poly.type
_entity_poly.pdbx_seq_one_letter_code
_entity_poly.pdbx_strand_id
1 'polypeptide(L)'
;MTHYLKGDFVDFEPMEGKKQFNERDEVLNRLRDKGITVAGRPLYWTHTWVTPDWLRAKSYPDLLKYLESHVREVVGHYKDRIRVWEVVNELHDWAMEIELDHEQTIELTRHVCQVARDVNPDIQLLVNNCCPFAEYIQKRKWHNREAKFPQRTPHQFTQELIDAGVDFDIVGVQVYFVHRTLTDALQSIERYEPMGKRIQLAEIGAPSRGITQEFTEEVADHTGRPYEWRRHWDEELQADCLENTFTFAYSKPYIEAANWYDFVDPFGFLKSGGLLRSPAGEKKAAVDRLIYLKKQWNDLRDLNDTEER
;
A
#
# COMPACT_ATOMS: atom_id res chain seq x y z
N MET A 1 9.57 2.71 0.50
CA MET A 1 10.16 3.86 1.21
C MET A 1 9.22 5.04 1.11
N THR A 2 8.79 5.55 2.26
CA THR A 2 7.69 6.52 2.37
C THR A 2 8.15 7.95 2.04
N HIS A 3 7.34 8.67 1.25
CA HIS A 3 7.53 10.09 0.87
C HIS A 3 6.35 10.94 1.33
N TYR A 4 5.80 10.61 2.50
CA TYR A 4 4.74 11.40 3.12
C TYR A 4 5.24 12.83 3.35
N LEU A 5 4.51 13.81 2.81
CA LEU A 5 4.86 15.22 2.93
C LEU A 5 4.96 15.62 4.40
N LYS A 6 3.94 15.24 5.18
CA LYS A 6 4.00 15.15 6.64
C LYS A 6 4.19 13.70 7.06
N GLY A 7 5.31 13.38 7.71
CA GLY A 7 5.72 12.01 8.02
C GLY A 7 5.48 11.63 9.49
N ASP A 8 5.59 10.34 9.79
CA ASP A 8 5.47 9.83 11.17
C ASP A 8 6.70 10.19 12.03
N PHE A 9 7.87 10.18 11.40
CA PHE A 9 9.16 10.49 12.06
C PHE A 9 9.80 11.76 11.49
N VAL A 10 9.82 11.87 10.16
CA VAL A 10 10.45 12.98 9.44
C VAL A 10 9.59 13.35 8.23
N ASP A 11 9.14 14.60 8.22
CA ASP A 11 8.43 15.20 7.08
C ASP A 11 9.28 15.14 5.82
N PHE A 12 8.71 14.72 4.70
CA PHE A 12 9.45 14.77 3.43
C PHE A 12 9.57 16.21 2.91
N GLU A 13 8.51 17.01 3.05
CA GLU A 13 8.45 18.38 2.51
C GLU A 13 7.73 19.29 3.52
N PRO A 14 8.39 19.63 4.65
CA PRO A 14 7.77 20.42 5.73
C PRO A 14 7.31 21.80 5.27
N MET A 15 7.98 22.35 4.25
CA MET A 15 7.57 23.56 3.54
C MET A 15 7.61 23.29 2.04
N GLU A 16 6.69 23.87 1.27
CA GLU A 16 6.66 23.73 -0.19
C GLU A 16 8.03 24.08 -0.80
N GLY A 17 8.58 23.15 -1.59
CA GLY A 17 9.89 23.27 -2.23
C GLY A 17 11.09 22.99 -1.32
N LYS A 18 10.88 22.59 -0.06
CA LYS A 18 11.95 22.24 0.89
C LYS A 18 11.96 20.74 1.18
N LYS A 19 12.28 19.95 0.16
CA LYS A 19 12.32 18.49 0.24
C LYS A 19 13.52 17.98 1.04
N GLN A 20 13.31 16.91 1.79
CA GLN A 20 14.31 16.26 2.65
C GLN A 20 14.62 14.85 2.15
N PHE A 21 15.73 14.74 1.40
CA PHE A 21 16.17 13.47 0.81
C PHE A 21 17.14 12.67 1.68
N ASN A 22 17.89 13.33 2.58
CA ASN A 22 19.06 12.74 3.24
C ASN A 22 18.75 11.43 3.99
N GLU A 23 17.73 11.44 4.85
CA GLU A 23 17.33 10.29 5.68
C GLU A 23 16.86 9.13 4.81
N ARG A 24 16.13 9.45 3.72
CA ARG A 24 15.61 8.47 2.76
C ARG A 24 16.73 7.89 1.91
N ASP A 25 17.71 8.70 1.49
CA ASP A 25 18.90 8.24 0.80
C ASP A 25 19.74 7.31 1.67
N GLU A 26 19.90 7.61 2.97
CA GLU A 26 20.61 6.72 3.89
C GLU A 26 19.93 5.35 3.99
N VAL A 27 18.60 5.33 4.17
CA VAL A 27 17.82 4.09 4.23
C VAL A 27 17.91 3.32 2.90
N LEU A 28 17.73 4.01 1.77
CA LEU A 28 17.82 3.42 0.44
C LEU A 28 19.18 2.77 0.20
N ASN A 29 20.27 3.48 0.52
CA ASN A 29 21.63 2.97 0.33
C ASN A 29 21.87 1.73 1.21
N ARG A 30 21.49 1.78 2.50
CA ARG A 30 21.63 0.63 3.41
C ARG A 30 20.84 -0.60 2.98
N LEU A 31 19.66 -0.42 2.38
CA LEU A 31 18.86 -1.53 1.85
C LEU A 31 19.50 -2.09 0.57
N ARG A 32 19.96 -1.22 -0.34
CA ARG A 32 20.63 -1.64 -1.57
C ARG A 32 21.96 -2.34 -1.33
N ASP A 33 22.74 -1.92 -0.34
CA ASP A 33 23.98 -2.60 0.07
C ASP A 33 23.72 -4.04 0.55
N LYS A 34 22.48 -4.35 0.96
CA LYS A 34 22.03 -5.69 1.33
C LYS A 34 21.32 -6.43 0.19
N GLY A 35 21.33 -5.88 -1.03
CA GLY A 35 20.63 -6.44 -2.19
C GLY A 35 19.10 -6.35 -2.11
N ILE A 36 18.55 -5.50 -1.24
CA ILE A 36 17.10 -5.32 -1.09
C ILE A 36 16.63 -4.24 -2.06
N THR A 37 15.68 -4.58 -2.93
CA THR A 37 15.01 -3.63 -3.83
C THR A 37 13.99 -2.80 -3.07
N VAL A 38 13.82 -1.53 -3.45
CA VAL A 38 12.95 -0.58 -2.77
C VAL A 38 11.93 -0.01 -3.76
N ALA A 39 10.65 -0.03 -3.39
CA ALA A 39 9.60 0.74 -4.05
C ALA A 39 9.42 2.10 -3.35
N GLY A 40 9.21 3.16 -4.13
CA GLY A 40 8.92 4.50 -3.64
C GLY A 40 7.42 4.68 -3.45
N ARG A 41 6.99 5.28 -2.34
CA ARG A 41 5.55 5.48 -2.09
C ARG A 41 5.19 6.62 -1.17
N PRO A 42 4.06 7.31 -1.37
CA PRO A 42 3.49 7.69 -2.66
C PRO A 42 4.10 9.00 -3.16
N LEU A 43 3.96 9.27 -4.46
CA LEU A 43 4.20 10.60 -5.05
C LEU A 43 3.06 11.56 -4.72
N TYR A 44 1.84 11.06 -4.59
CA TYR A 44 0.68 11.85 -4.18
C TYR A 44 -0.27 11.07 -3.27
N TRP A 45 -0.56 11.66 -2.11
CA TRP A 45 -1.57 11.15 -1.19
C TRP A 45 -2.15 12.29 -0.36
N THR A 46 -3.47 12.45 -0.40
CA THR A 46 -4.19 13.54 0.27
C THR A 46 -5.03 13.04 1.43
N HIS A 47 -4.41 12.31 2.34
CA HIS A 47 -5.03 11.88 3.59
C HIS A 47 -4.76 12.87 4.72
N THR A 48 -5.66 12.91 5.71
CA THR A 48 -5.60 13.85 6.84
C THR A 48 -4.27 13.82 7.59
N TRP A 49 -3.63 12.64 7.64
CA TRP A 49 -2.36 12.42 8.34
C TRP A 49 -1.16 13.05 7.63
N VAL A 50 -1.14 13.05 6.30
CA VAL A 50 0.06 13.37 5.51
C VAL A 50 -0.03 14.70 4.76
N THR A 51 -1.22 15.28 4.67
CA THR A 51 -1.46 16.50 3.89
C THR A 51 -1.07 17.73 4.72
N PRO A 52 -0.13 18.57 4.27
CA PRO A 52 0.19 19.84 4.93
C PRO A 52 -0.79 20.97 4.53
N ASP A 53 -0.88 22.02 5.35
CA ASP A 53 -1.82 23.14 5.12
C ASP A 53 -1.59 23.86 3.81
N TRP A 54 -0.33 24.05 3.41
CA TRP A 54 0.01 24.71 2.15
C TRP A 54 -0.47 23.92 0.93
N LEU A 55 -0.59 22.60 1.02
CA LEU A 55 -1.14 21.76 -0.04
C LEU A 55 -2.67 21.82 -0.03
N ARG A 56 -3.30 21.77 1.15
CA ARG A 56 -4.76 21.94 1.32
C ARG A 56 -5.29 23.24 0.71
N ALA A 57 -4.48 24.30 0.75
CA ALA A 57 -4.87 25.61 0.25
C ALA A 57 -4.75 25.76 -1.28
N LYS A 58 -4.25 24.76 -2.02
CA LYS A 58 -4.03 24.87 -3.46
C LYS A 58 -5.33 24.76 -4.24
N SER A 59 -5.43 25.58 -5.29
CA SER A 59 -6.39 25.36 -6.38
C SER A 59 -5.98 24.13 -7.20
N TYR A 60 -6.92 23.51 -7.92
CA TYR A 60 -6.60 22.38 -8.80
C TYR A 60 -5.49 22.69 -9.83
N PRO A 61 -5.50 23.84 -10.54
CA PRO A 61 -4.40 24.20 -11.44
C PRO A 61 -3.03 24.35 -10.73
N ASP A 62 -3.01 24.90 -9.52
CA ASP A 62 -1.75 25.06 -8.77
C ASP A 62 -1.27 23.73 -8.17
N LEU A 63 -2.20 22.83 -7.85
CA LEU A 63 -1.90 21.45 -7.48
C LEU A 63 -1.21 20.70 -8.61
N LEU A 64 -1.73 20.78 -9.85
CA LEU A 64 -1.09 20.13 -11.01
C LEU A 64 0.34 20.66 -11.24
N LYS A 65 0.54 21.99 -11.18
CA LYS A 65 1.89 22.60 -11.30
C LYS A 65 2.83 22.11 -10.20
N TYR A 66 2.34 22.04 -8.97
CA TYR A 66 3.12 21.52 -7.85
C TYR A 66 3.50 20.06 -8.09
N LEU A 67 2.54 19.22 -8.50
CA LEU A 67 2.77 17.79 -8.74
C LEU A 67 3.78 17.57 -9.87
N GLU A 68 3.71 18.35 -10.96
CA GLU A 68 4.74 18.29 -12.00
C GLU A 68 6.14 18.52 -11.43
N SER A 69 6.33 19.62 -10.70
CA SER A 69 7.62 19.97 -10.10
C SER A 69 8.08 18.91 -9.08
N HIS A 70 7.17 18.48 -8.20
CA HIS A 70 7.43 17.47 -7.18
C HIS A 70 7.85 16.14 -7.80
N VAL A 71 7.11 15.64 -8.78
CA VAL A 71 7.38 14.35 -9.44
C VAL A 71 8.69 14.42 -10.21
N ARG A 72 8.95 15.50 -10.96
CA ARG A 72 10.24 15.69 -11.65
C ARG A 72 11.42 15.66 -10.70
N GLU A 73 11.32 16.34 -9.56
CA GLU A 73 12.38 16.38 -8.57
C GLU A 73 12.58 15.03 -7.88
N VAL A 74 11.50 14.38 -7.41
CA VAL A 74 11.57 13.11 -6.67
C VAL A 74 12.00 11.96 -7.59
N VAL A 75 11.31 11.74 -8.70
CA VAL A 75 11.66 10.68 -9.65
C VAL A 75 13.04 10.94 -10.25
N GLY A 76 13.37 12.19 -10.56
CA GLY A 76 14.66 12.59 -11.10
C GLY A 76 15.83 12.45 -10.12
N HIS A 77 15.58 12.57 -8.80
CA HIS A 77 16.58 12.31 -7.76
C HIS A 77 16.92 10.83 -7.68
N TYR A 78 15.91 9.96 -7.62
CA TYR A 78 16.13 8.53 -7.41
C TYR A 78 16.49 7.76 -8.69
N LYS A 79 15.92 8.13 -9.84
CA LYS A 79 16.11 7.45 -11.13
C LYS A 79 16.02 5.92 -10.97
N ASP A 80 17.01 5.20 -11.49
CA ASP A 80 17.08 3.73 -11.47
C ASP A 80 17.29 3.12 -10.08
N ARG A 81 17.55 3.94 -9.05
CA ARG A 81 17.66 3.44 -7.67
C ARG A 81 16.31 2.98 -7.12
N ILE A 82 15.20 3.50 -7.66
CA ILE A 82 13.84 3.10 -7.32
C ILE A 82 13.06 2.89 -8.62
N ARG A 83 12.72 1.64 -8.93
CA ARG A 83 12.07 1.25 -10.18
C ARG A 83 10.54 1.30 -10.14
N VAL A 84 9.95 1.06 -8.98
CA VAL A 84 8.49 1.07 -8.79
C VAL A 84 8.12 2.28 -7.95
N TRP A 85 7.18 3.08 -8.43
CA TRP A 85 6.62 4.21 -7.71
C TRP A 85 5.11 4.13 -7.61
N GLU A 86 4.61 4.24 -6.40
CA GLU A 86 3.21 4.51 -6.13
C GLU A 86 2.91 5.97 -6.50
N VAL A 87 2.19 6.15 -7.60
CA VAL A 87 1.86 7.45 -8.19
C VAL A 87 0.82 8.15 -7.34
N VAL A 88 -0.30 7.46 -7.08
CA VAL A 88 -1.37 7.94 -6.22
C VAL A 88 -1.72 6.87 -5.21
N ASN A 89 -1.99 7.29 -3.96
CA ASN A 89 -2.51 6.43 -2.91
C ASN A 89 -3.95 6.85 -2.59
N GLU A 90 -4.86 5.88 -2.51
CA GLU A 90 -6.19 6.03 -1.90
C GLU A 90 -7.08 7.14 -2.50
N LEU A 91 -6.87 7.46 -3.78
CA LEU A 91 -7.55 8.54 -4.49
C LEU A 91 -8.97 8.15 -4.97
N HIS A 92 -9.46 6.97 -4.59
CA HIS A 92 -10.80 6.44 -4.91
C HIS A 92 -11.91 6.98 -4.01
N ASP A 93 -11.83 8.26 -3.63
CA ASP A 93 -12.77 8.95 -2.71
C ASP A 93 -12.65 8.57 -1.24
N TRP A 94 -11.60 7.87 -0.82
CA TRP A 94 -11.28 7.67 0.60
C TRP A 94 -10.47 8.85 1.16
N ALA A 95 -9.37 9.24 0.50
CA ALA A 95 -8.43 10.28 0.94
C ALA A 95 -8.62 11.62 0.16
N MET A 96 -9.71 12.34 0.44
CA MET A 96 -10.13 13.55 -0.30
C MET A 96 -9.94 14.87 0.46
N GLU A 97 -8.74 15.13 1.02
CA GLU A 97 -8.50 16.39 1.76
C GLU A 97 -8.59 17.65 0.88
N ILE A 98 -8.32 17.53 -0.43
CA ILE A 98 -8.36 18.62 -1.43
C ILE A 98 -9.70 18.63 -2.22
N GLU A 99 -10.63 17.73 -1.90
CA GLU A 99 -12.00 17.71 -2.46
C GLU A 99 -12.07 17.68 -4.00
N LEU A 100 -11.21 16.87 -4.63
CA LEU A 100 -11.22 16.70 -6.08
C LEU A 100 -12.45 15.90 -6.54
N ASP A 101 -12.99 16.24 -7.70
CA ASP A 101 -14.02 15.44 -8.36
C ASP A 101 -13.41 14.25 -9.16
N HIS A 102 -14.29 13.43 -9.75
CA HIS A 102 -13.84 12.24 -10.49
C HIS A 102 -13.03 12.56 -11.74
N GLU A 103 -13.36 13.64 -12.46
CA GLU A 103 -12.62 14.06 -13.66
C GLU A 103 -11.23 14.56 -13.27
N GLN A 104 -11.17 15.39 -12.22
CA GLN A 104 -9.92 15.92 -11.67
C GLN A 104 -8.99 14.82 -11.15
N THR A 105 -9.51 13.81 -10.47
CA THR A 105 -8.69 12.70 -9.97
C THR A 105 -8.13 11.82 -11.10
N ILE A 106 -8.90 11.59 -12.18
CA ILE A 106 -8.44 10.86 -13.37
C ILE A 106 -7.34 11.67 -14.08
N GLU A 107 -7.59 12.95 -14.36
CA GLU A 107 -6.62 13.80 -15.06
C GLU A 107 -5.36 14.10 -14.24
N LEU A 108 -5.49 14.24 -12.93
CA LEU A 108 -4.33 14.32 -12.03
C LEU A 108 -3.48 13.05 -12.11
N THR A 109 -4.12 11.87 -12.02
CA THR A 109 -3.39 10.60 -12.09
C THR A 109 -2.69 10.44 -13.44
N ARG A 110 -3.38 10.78 -14.54
CA ARG A 110 -2.78 10.83 -15.89
C ARG A 110 -1.57 11.74 -15.93
N HIS A 111 -1.70 12.95 -15.42
CA HIS A 111 -0.64 13.95 -15.44
C HIS A 111 0.59 13.49 -14.66
N VAL A 112 0.40 12.94 -13.45
CA VAL A 112 1.52 12.42 -12.64
C VAL A 112 2.20 11.24 -13.33
N CYS A 113 1.44 10.31 -13.93
CA CYS A 113 2.02 9.20 -14.69
C CYS A 113 2.86 9.68 -15.88
N GLN A 114 2.33 10.63 -16.66
CA GLN A 114 3.04 11.20 -17.80
C GLN A 114 4.35 11.87 -17.37
N VAL A 115 4.31 12.72 -16.34
CA VAL A 115 5.49 13.42 -15.85
C VAL A 115 6.53 12.42 -15.31
N ALA A 116 6.10 11.36 -14.61
CA ALA A 116 6.99 10.33 -14.11
C ALA A 116 7.70 9.59 -15.26
N ARG A 117 6.97 9.19 -16.32
CA ARG A 117 7.56 8.56 -17.52
C ARG A 117 8.46 9.51 -18.31
N ASP A 118 8.12 10.78 -18.41
CA ASP A 118 8.97 11.80 -19.07
C ASP A 118 10.35 11.90 -18.40
N VAL A 119 10.40 11.71 -17.08
CA VAL A 119 11.64 11.79 -16.28
C VAL A 119 12.40 10.47 -16.29
N ASN A 120 11.69 9.35 -16.21
CA ASN A 120 12.25 8.00 -16.26
C ASN A 120 11.35 7.09 -17.11
N PRO A 121 11.69 6.81 -18.38
CA PRO A 121 10.89 5.96 -19.26
C PRO A 121 10.73 4.51 -18.77
N ASP A 122 11.69 4.00 -17.98
CA ASP A 122 11.73 2.63 -17.49
C ASP A 122 11.04 2.46 -16.12
N ILE A 123 10.43 3.53 -15.59
CA ILE A 123 9.70 3.50 -14.33
C ILE A 123 8.46 2.60 -14.43
N GLN A 124 8.18 1.87 -13.35
CA GLN A 124 6.94 1.15 -13.16
C GLN A 124 6.02 1.94 -12.24
N LEU A 125 4.83 2.26 -12.72
CA LEU A 125 3.87 3.12 -12.06
C LEU A 125 2.75 2.30 -11.42
N LEU A 126 2.58 2.49 -10.12
CA LEU A 126 1.62 1.79 -9.29
C LEU A 126 0.51 2.74 -8.83
N VAL A 127 -0.74 2.32 -8.93
CA VAL A 127 -1.92 3.00 -8.33
C VAL A 127 -2.37 2.17 -7.13
N ASN A 128 -2.28 2.72 -5.92
CA ASN A 128 -2.51 1.95 -4.69
C ASN A 128 -3.88 2.23 -4.06
N ASN A 129 -4.57 1.16 -3.67
CA ASN A 129 -5.95 1.19 -3.21
C ASN A 129 -6.14 0.49 -1.87
N CYS A 130 -6.62 1.22 -0.87
CA CYS A 130 -7.18 0.70 0.37
C CYS A 130 -8.67 0.38 0.28
N CYS A 131 -9.29 0.05 1.42
CA CYS A 131 -10.73 -0.10 1.61
C CYS A 131 -11.42 -0.93 0.50
N PRO A 132 -10.96 -2.17 0.24
CA PRO A 132 -11.42 -2.97 -0.91
C PRO A 132 -12.92 -3.25 -0.93
N PHE A 133 -13.59 -3.13 0.22
CA PHE A 133 -15.03 -3.35 0.39
C PHE A 133 -15.86 -2.05 0.40
N ALA A 134 -15.21 -0.89 0.33
CA ALA A 134 -15.82 0.42 0.16
C ALA A 134 -16.93 0.80 1.16
N GLU A 135 -16.82 0.36 2.43
CA GLU A 135 -17.83 0.66 3.46
C GLU A 135 -18.01 2.16 3.70
N TYR A 136 -17.00 2.97 3.39
CA TYR A 136 -17.04 4.43 3.49
C TYR A 136 -18.14 5.06 2.63
N ILE A 137 -18.54 4.42 1.53
CA ILE A 137 -19.63 4.88 0.65
C ILE A 137 -20.97 4.83 1.39
N GLN A 138 -21.25 3.72 2.08
CA GLN A 138 -22.48 3.58 2.86
C GLN A 138 -22.48 4.55 4.06
N LYS A 139 -21.29 4.82 4.62
CA LYS A 139 -21.12 5.83 5.67
C LYS A 139 -21.18 7.27 5.15
N ARG A 140 -21.09 7.49 3.84
CA ARG A 140 -20.99 8.81 3.19
C ARG A 140 -19.81 9.63 3.70
N LYS A 141 -18.65 9.00 3.84
CA LYS A 141 -17.46 9.60 4.43
C LYS A 141 -16.26 9.60 3.49
N TRP A 142 -15.52 10.70 3.48
CA TRP A 142 -14.13 10.80 3.07
C TRP A 142 -13.27 10.68 4.31
N HIS A 143 -12.88 9.44 4.66
CA HIS A 143 -12.27 9.12 5.93
C HIS A 143 -13.12 9.62 7.13
N ASN A 144 -12.73 10.73 7.75
CA ASN A 144 -13.43 11.33 8.89
C ASN A 144 -14.39 12.48 8.53
N ARG A 145 -14.45 12.88 7.26
CA ARG A 145 -15.22 14.02 6.76
C ARG A 145 -16.48 13.56 6.02
N GLU A 146 -17.54 14.36 6.01
CA GLU A 146 -18.72 14.10 5.16
C GLU A 146 -18.34 14.20 3.69
N ALA A 147 -18.74 13.22 2.89
CA ALA A 147 -18.56 13.25 1.45
C ALA A 147 -19.49 14.29 0.81
N LYS A 148 -18.94 15.14 -0.07
CA LYS A 148 -19.72 16.16 -0.79
C LYS A 148 -20.22 15.68 -2.14
N PHE A 149 -19.57 14.67 -2.72
CA PHE A 149 -19.87 14.12 -4.03
C PHE A 149 -20.27 12.64 -3.91
N PRO A 150 -21.02 12.10 -4.90
CA PRO A 150 -21.21 10.65 -5.01
C PRO A 150 -19.86 9.95 -5.06
N GLN A 151 -19.68 8.91 -4.24
CA GLN A 151 -18.41 8.20 -4.11
C GLN A 151 -18.41 6.94 -4.98
N ARG A 152 -17.23 6.50 -5.40
CA ARG A 152 -17.00 5.24 -6.11
C ARG A 152 -16.10 4.31 -5.30
N THR A 153 -16.17 3.02 -5.63
CA THR A 153 -15.32 1.99 -5.04
C THR A 153 -13.89 2.04 -5.60
N PRO A 154 -12.89 1.44 -4.93
CA PRO A 154 -11.54 1.34 -5.49
C PRO A 154 -11.49 0.61 -6.84
N HIS A 155 -12.38 -0.38 -7.03
CA HIS A 155 -12.53 -1.12 -8.28
C HIS A 155 -13.05 -0.22 -9.41
N GLN A 156 -14.07 0.60 -9.14
CA GLN A 156 -14.59 1.58 -10.11
C GLN A 156 -13.54 2.62 -10.47
N PHE A 157 -12.85 3.20 -9.48
CA PHE A 157 -11.77 4.16 -9.74
C PHE A 157 -10.69 3.57 -10.65
N THR A 158 -10.25 2.34 -10.36
CA THR A 158 -9.24 1.65 -11.17
C THR A 158 -9.74 1.39 -12.59
N GLN A 159 -10.98 0.94 -12.75
CA GLN A 159 -11.59 0.75 -14.08
C GLN A 159 -11.68 2.06 -14.86
N GLU A 160 -12.10 3.14 -14.22
CA GLU A 160 -12.21 4.47 -14.85
C GLU A 160 -10.85 4.99 -15.32
N LEU A 161 -9.76 4.77 -14.57
CA LEU A 161 -8.40 5.09 -15.03
C LEU A 161 -8.02 4.29 -16.28
N ILE A 162 -8.37 3.00 -16.33
CA ILE A 162 -8.10 2.14 -17.48
C ILE A 162 -8.91 2.57 -18.70
N ASP A 163 -10.20 2.82 -18.53
CA ASP A 163 -11.12 3.26 -19.58
C ASP A 163 -10.71 4.63 -20.14
N ALA A 164 -10.19 5.50 -19.28
CA ALA A 164 -9.63 6.78 -19.67
C ALA A 164 -8.22 6.66 -20.30
N GLY A 165 -7.64 5.46 -20.40
CA GLY A 165 -6.32 5.25 -21.00
C GLY A 165 -5.17 5.84 -20.21
N VAL A 166 -5.27 5.88 -18.87
CA VAL A 166 -4.16 6.31 -18.01
C VAL A 166 -3.04 5.27 -18.06
N ASP A 167 -1.82 5.73 -18.35
CA ASP A 167 -0.66 4.87 -18.53
C ASP A 167 0.04 4.56 -17.20
N PHE A 168 -0.55 3.63 -16.45
CA PHE A 168 0.04 3.02 -15.25
C PHE A 168 0.19 1.51 -15.43
N ASP A 169 1.08 0.88 -14.67
CA ASP A 169 1.49 -0.50 -14.89
C ASP A 169 0.86 -1.50 -13.91
N ILE A 170 0.72 -1.07 -12.64
CA ILE A 170 0.44 -1.96 -11.51
C ILE A 170 -0.73 -1.42 -10.69
N VAL A 171 -1.65 -2.30 -10.30
CA VAL A 171 -2.64 -2.02 -9.25
C VAL A 171 -2.09 -2.52 -7.91
N GLY A 172 -1.90 -1.61 -6.97
CA GLY A 172 -1.61 -1.94 -5.58
C GLY A 172 -2.90 -2.18 -4.81
N VAL A 173 -2.96 -3.27 -4.07
CA VAL A 173 -4.10 -3.63 -3.21
C VAL A 173 -3.63 -3.70 -1.77
N GLN A 174 -4.25 -2.89 -0.90
CA GLN A 174 -4.08 -2.98 0.54
C GLN A 174 -5.23 -3.80 1.15
N VAL A 175 -4.89 -4.85 1.90
CA VAL A 175 -5.87 -5.71 2.59
C VAL A 175 -5.36 -6.08 3.98
N TYR A 176 -6.03 -5.53 5.00
CA TYR A 176 -5.80 -5.89 6.39
C TYR A 176 -6.87 -6.86 6.87
N PHE A 177 -6.45 -8.03 7.33
CA PHE A 177 -7.31 -9.12 7.77
C PHE A 177 -7.64 -8.95 9.25
N VAL A 178 -8.80 -8.34 9.51
CA VAL A 178 -9.26 -8.08 10.89
C VAL A 178 -10.64 -8.68 11.13
N HIS A 179 -11.60 -8.39 10.24
CA HIS A 179 -13.03 -8.66 10.45
C HIS A 179 -13.76 -9.23 9.21
N ARG A 180 -13.02 -9.56 8.15
CA ARG A 180 -13.55 -10.13 6.90
C ARG A 180 -13.00 -11.52 6.70
N THR A 181 -13.75 -12.39 6.01
CA THR A 181 -13.21 -13.71 5.70
C THR A 181 -12.04 -13.59 4.70
N LEU A 182 -11.14 -14.57 4.71
CA LEU A 182 -10.00 -14.66 3.80
C LEU A 182 -10.56 -14.85 2.40
N THR A 183 -11.62 -15.66 2.27
CA THR A 183 -12.36 -15.79 1.02
C THR A 183 -12.85 -14.43 0.52
N ASP A 184 -13.48 -13.59 1.34
CA ASP A 184 -13.95 -12.27 0.90
C ASP A 184 -12.78 -11.37 0.45
N ALA A 185 -11.68 -11.38 1.21
CA ALA A 185 -10.47 -10.63 0.91
C ALA A 185 -9.80 -11.12 -0.39
N LEU A 186 -9.65 -12.43 -0.58
CA LEU A 186 -9.08 -13.00 -1.81
C LEU A 186 -9.97 -12.73 -3.02
N GLN A 187 -11.30 -12.86 -2.88
CA GLN A 187 -12.24 -12.49 -3.93
C GLN A 187 -12.14 -11.01 -4.30
N SER A 188 -11.91 -10.12 -3.32
CA SER A 188 -11.71 -8.70 -3.58
C SER A 188 -10.45 -8.43 -4.42
N ILE A 189 -9.39 -9.23 -4.24
CA ILE A 189 -8.16 -9.18 -5.03
C ILE A 189 -8.40 -9.73 -6.45
N GLU A 190 -9.06 -10.89 -6.58
CA GLU A 190 -9.32 -11.54 -7.88
C GLU A 190 -10.15 -10.65 -8.83
N ARG A 191 -10.97 -9.73 -8.31
CA ARG A 191 -11.74 -8.78 -9.13
C ARG A 191 -10.90 -7.84 -10.00
N TYR A 192 -9.60 -7.70 -9.72
CA TYR A 192 -8.69 -6.92 -10.54
C TYR A 192 -8.05 -7.73 -11.68
N GLU A 193 -8.09 -9.06 -11.64
CA GLU A 193 -7.49 -9.93 -12.67
C GLU A 193 -8.01 -9.60 -14.09
N PRO A 194 -9.32 -9.43 -14.34
CA PRO A 194 -9.83 -9.14 -15.68
C PRO A 194 -9.41 -7.78 -16.25
N MET A 195 -8.84 -6.89 -15.43
CA MET A 195 -8.39 -5.56 -15.86
C MET A 195 -7.06 -5.59 -16.63
N GLY A 196 -6.37 -6.74 -16.68
CA GLY A 196 -5.14 -6.90 -17.47
C GLY A 196 -3.93 -6.11 -16.96
N LYS A 197 -3.99 -5.57 -15.74
CA LYS A 197 -2.85 -4.95 -15.05
C LYS A 197 -2.15 -5.97 -14.16
N ARG A 198 -0.87 -5.74 -13.91
CA ARG A 198 -0.13 -6.48 -12.87
C ARG A 198 -0.65 -6.06 -11.50
N ILE A 199 -0.65 -6.99 -10.55
CA ILE A 199 -1.11 -6.75 -9.19
C ILE A 199 0.07 -6.83 -8.23
N GLN A 200 0.11 -5.90 -7.28
CA GLN A 200 0.93 -6.04 -6.08
C GLN A 200 0.03 -6.00 -4.85
N LEU A 201 0.17 -7.00 -3.98
CA LEU A 201 -0.39 -6.90 -2.63
C LEU A 201 0.51 -5.96 -1.84
N ALA A 202 0.22 -4.66 -1.95
CA ALA A 202 1.11 -3.59 -1.52
C ALA A 202 1.19 -3.49 0.01
N GLU A 203 0.09 -3.78 0.69
CA GLU A 203 0.01 -3.79 2.15
C GLU A 203 -0.91 -4.91 2.62
N ILE A 204 -0.31 -5.96 3.18
CA ILE A 204 -1.04 -7.06 3.80
C ILE A 204 -0.67 -7.13 5.27
N GLY A 205 -1.65 -7.35 6.14
CA GLY A 205 -1.38 -7.54 7.56
C GLY A 205 -2.54 -8.20 8.28
N ALA A 206 -2.21 -8.84 9.39
CA ALA A 206 -3.17 -9.36 10.35
C ALA A 206 -2.58 -9.19 11.77
N PRO A 207 -3.42 -8.95 12.79
CA PRO A 207 -2.95 -8.77 14.15
C PRO A 207 -2.52 -10.13 14.73
N SER A 208 -1.57 -10.13 15.66
CA SER A 208 -1.13 -11.34 16.37
C SER A 208 -1.75 -11.49 17.77
N ARG A 209 -2.73 -10.66 18.11
CA ARG A 209 -3.46 -10.70 19.37
C ARG A 209 -4.82 -10.03 19.19
N GLY A 210 -5.85 -10.49 19.91
CA GLY A 210 -7.21 -9.93 19.87
C GLY A 210 -7.22 -8.40 19.88
N ILE A 211 -7.97 -7.82 18.95
CA ILE A 211 -8.19 -6.38 18.74
C ILE A 211 -9.68 -6.15 18.43
N THR A 212 -10.24 -4.99 18.76
CA THR A 212 -11.62 -4.61 18.44
C THR A 212 -11.81 -4.28 16.95
N GLN A 213 -13.01 -3.80 16.58
CA GLN A 213 -13.39 -3.43 15.20
C GLN A 213 -12.42 -2.43 14.54
N GLU A 214 -11.76 -1.57 15.32
CA GLU A 214 -10.72 -0.67 14.82
C GLU A 214 -9.33 -1.17 15.26
N PHE A 215 -8.54 -1.63 14.30
CA PHE A 215 -7.21 -2.21 14.53
C PHE A 215 -6.14 -1.20 15.02
N THR A 216 -6.53 0.07 15.14
CA THR A 216 -5.76 1.17 15.72
C THR A 216 -6.16 1.47 17.18
N GLU A 217 -7.12 0.76 17.80
CA GLU A 217 -7.57 0.94 19.20
C GLU A 217 -6.59 0.37 20.25
N GLU A 218 -6.55 0.93 21.48
CA GLU A 218 -5.61 0.50 22.53
C GLU A 218 -5.65 -1.01 22.83
N VAL A 219 -4.48 -1.59 23.17
CA VAL A 219 -4.37 -3.01 23.50
C VAL A 219 -5.14 -3.27 24.80
N ALA A 220 -6.21 -4.05 24.72
CA ALA A 220 -7.00 -4.47 25.86
C ALA A 220 -7.26 -5.98 25.83
N ASP A 221 -7.71 -6.53 26.97
CA ASP A 221 -8.14 -7.93 27.02
C ASP A 221 -9.52 -8.05 26.35
N HIS A 222 -9.57 -8.80 25.26
CA HIS A 222 -10.76 -9.00 24.44
C HIS A 222 -11.26 -10.44 24.45
N THR A 223 -10.70 -11.30 25.30
CA THR A 223 -11.08 -12.72 25.41
C THR A 223 -12.55 -12.95 25.79
N GLY A 224 -13.21 -11.94 26.36
CA GLY A 224 -14.65 -11.98 26.66
C GLY A 224 -15.58 -11.43 25.57
N ARG A 225 -15.06 -10.96 24.42
CA ARG A 225 -15.86 -10.44 23.30
C ARG A 225 -16.09 -11.53 22.23
N PRO A 226 -17.11 -11.39 21.35
CA PRO A 226 -17.20 -12.25 20.17
C PRO A 226 -15.90 -12.15 19.37
N TYR A 227 -15.38 -13.29 18.93
CA TYR A 227 -14.21 -13.32 18.08
C TYR A 227 -14.52 -12.65 16.72
N GLU A 228 -13.53 -11.93 16.18
CA GLU A 228 -13.64 -11.17 14.94
C GLU A 228 -13.65 -12.10 13.71
N TRP A 229 -13.13 -13.30 13.91
CA TRP A 229 -12.94 -14.38 12.94
C TRP A 229 -13.07 -15.73 13.66
N ARG A 230 -12.99 -16.91 13.00
CA ARG A 230 -13.00 -18.31 13.54
C ARG A 230 -12.57 -18.51 15.01
N ARG A 231 -11.60 -17.76 15.52
CA ARG A 231 -11.18 -17.66 16.92
C ARG A 231 -10.50 -16.31 17.14
N HIS A 232 -10.23 -15.94 18.40
CA HIS A 232 -9.42 -14.74 18.69
C HIS A 232 -8.04 -14.81 18.04
N TRP A 233 -7.55 -13.66 17.60
CA TRP A 233 -6.22 -13.50 17.06
C TRP A 233 -5.15 -13.88 18.09
N ASP A 234 -4.20 -14.69 17.62
CA ASP A 234 -2.93 -14.99 18.25
C ASP A 234 -1.85 -15.10 17.16
N GLU A 235 -0.60 -15.38 17.55
CA GLU A 235 0.51 -15.48 16.61
C GLU A 235 0.36 -16.62 15.60
N GLU A 236 -0.30 -17.74 15.97
CA GLU A 236 -0.55 -18.84 15.04
C GLU A 236 -1.62 -18.48 14.01
N LEU A 237 -2.68 -17.77 14.40
CA LEU A 237 -3.70 -17.31 13.44
C LEU A 237 -3.13 -16.25 12.50
N GLN A 238 -2.24 -15.38 13.00
CA GLN A 238 -1.48 -14.46 12.14
C GLN A 238 -0.61 -15.23 11.13
N ALA A 239 0.08 -16.28 11.58
CA ALA A 239 0.89 -17.14 10.71
C ALA A 239 0.04 -17.87 9.66
N ASP A 240 -1.13 -18.39 10.03
CA ASP A 240 -2.07 -19.01 9.10
C ASP A 240 -2.59 -17.99 8.07
N CYS A 241 -2.90 -16.77 8.49
CA CYS A 241 -3.31 -15.70 7.59
C CYS A 241 -2.20 -15.34 6.60
N LEU A 242 -0.96 -15.20 7.08
CA LEU A 242 0.21 -14.96 6.24
C LEU A 242 0.38 -16.08 5.23
N GLU A 243 0.40 -17.33 5.67
CA GLU A 243 0.62 -18.48 4.79
C GLU A 243 -0.42 -18.55 3.68
N ASN A 244 -1.70 -18.43 4.04
CA ASN A 244 -2.76 -18.54 3.04
C ASN A 244 -2.68 -17.41 2.01
N THR A 245 -2.47 -16.16 2.45
CA THR A 245 -2.39 -15.02 1.54
C THR A 245 -1.16 -15.09 0.64
N PHE A 246 -0.01 -15.47 1.19
CA PHE A 246 1.24 -15.56 0.43
C PHE A 246 1.24 -16.78 -0.51
N THR A 247 0.61 -17.88 -0.13
CA THR A 247 0.40 -19.04 -1.02
C THR A 247 -0.56 -18.71 -2.15
N PHE A 248 -1.65 -17.99 -1.87
CA PHE A 248 -2.54 -17.48 -2.90
C PHE A 248 -1.78 -16.56 -3.87
N ALA A 249 -1.04 -15.58 -3.34
CA ALA A 249 -0.23 -14.67 -4.16
C ALA A 249 0.75 -15.42 -5.07
N TYR A 250 1.47 -16.41 -4.52
CA TYR A 250 2.41 -17.24 -5.27
C TYR A 250 1.71 -18.07 -6.37
N SER A 251 0.46 -18.47 -6.16
CA SER A 251 -0.30 -19.29 -7.12
C SER A 251 -0.86 -18.52 -8.32
N LYS A 252 -0.83 -17.18 -8.29
CA LYS A 252 -1.47 -16.32 -9.29
C LYS A 252 -0.41 -15.57 -10.10
N PRO A 253 -0.20 -15.88 -11.40
CA PRO A 253 0.88 -15.28 -12.19
C PRO A 253 0.72 -13.77 -12.43
N TYR A 254 -0.50 -13.22 -12.28
CA TYR A 254 -0.75 -11.78 -12.38
C TYR A 254 -0.38 -11.01 -11.10
N ILE A 255 -0.08 -11.69 -9.99
CA ILE A 255 0.41 -11.09 -8.76
C ILE A 255 1.94 -11.11 -8.78
N GLU A 256 2.54 -9.95 -9.02
CA GLU A 256 4.00 -9.81 -9.18
C GLU A 256 4.73 -9.75 -7.83
N ALA A 257 4.09 -9.19 -6.80
CA ALA A 257 4.67 -9.08 -5.47
C ALA A 257 3.61 -9.08 -4.36
N ALA A 258 4.01 -9.51 -3.16
CA ALA A 258 3.21 -9.41 -1.94
C ALA A 258 4.07 -8.93 -0.78
N ASN A 259 3.60 -7.89 -0.08
CA ASN A 259 4.30 -7.25 1.02
C ASN A 259 3.48 -7.37 2.32
N TRP A 260 4.12 -7.89 3.36
CA TRP A 260 3.58 -7.79 4.72
C TRP A 260 3.95 -6.41 5.28
N TYR A 261 2.96 -5.62 5.67
CA TYR A 261 3.14 -4.20 5.93
C TYR A 261 3.96 -3.93 7.20
N ASP A 262 3.65 -4.62 8.28
CA ASP A 262 4.25 -4.37 9.59
C ASP A 262 5.39 -5.35 9.88
N PHE A 263 6.60 -4.86 10.03
CA PHE A 263 7.75 -5.73 10.33
C PHE A 263 7.94 -5.97 11.83
N VAL A 264 7.84 -4.93 12.66
CA VAL A 264 8.10 -5.00 14.11
C VAL A 264 7.00 -4.26 14.87
N ASP A 265 6.41 -4.90 15.89
CA ASP A 265 5.22 -4.39 16.58
C ASP A 265 5.28 -2.94 17.08
N PRO A 266 6.37 -2.46 17.71
CA PRO A 266 6.39 -1.09 18.24
C PRO A 266 6.36 0.00 17.16
N PHE A 267 6.57 -0.37 15.89
CA PHE A 267 6.62 0.52 14.74
C PHE A 267 5.60 0.14 13.65
N GLY A 268 4.66 -0.75 13.96
CA GLY A 268 3.61 -1.15 13.04
C GLY A 268 2.44 -0.17 13.02
N PHE A 269 1.81 -0.04 11.86
CA PHE A 269 0.50 0.60 11.69
C PHE A 269 -0.62 -0.26 12.27
N LEU A 270 -0.62 -1.56 11.95
CA LEU A 270 -1.56 -2.50 12.57
C LEU A 270 -1.03 -2.88 13.96
N LYS A 271 -1.88 -2.74 14.98
CA LYS A 271 -1.49 -3.12 16.33
C LYS A 271 -1.22 -4.62 16.42
N SER A 272 -0.05 -4.95 16.94
CA SER A 272 0.48 -6.33 16.98
C SER A 272 0.57 -6.98 15.59
N GLY A 273 0.65 -6.19 14.51
CA GLY A 273 0.75 -6.69 13.12
C GLY A 273 2.16 -7.10 12.70
N GLY A 274 3.17 -6.74 13.49
CA GLY A 274 4.57 -7.05 13.23
C GLY A 274 4.84 -8.55 13.12
N LEU A 275 5.84 -8.93 12.32
CA LEU A 275 6.40 -10.29 12.33
C LEU A 275 7.34 -10.52 13.52
N LEU A 276 7.90 -9.43 14.06
CA LEU A 276 8.77 -9.42 15.23
C LEU A 276 8.09 -8.67 16.40
N ARG A 277 8.26 -9.17 17.63
CA ARG A 277 7.71 -8.52 18.83
C ARG A 277 8.45 -7.24 19.19
N SER A 278 9.76 -7.20 18.93
CA SER A 278 10.58 -6.04 19.23
C SER A 278 11.79 -5.92 18.29
N PRO A 279 12.48 -4.76 18.29
CA PRO A 279 13.72 -4.57 17.54
C PRO A 279 14.86 -5.51 17.95
N ALA A 280 14.77 -6.18 19.10
CA ALA A 280 15.73 -7.22 19.50
C ALA A 280 15.61 -8.50 18.67
N GLY A 281 14.55 -8.64 17.86
CA GLY A 281 14.41 -9.72 16.89
C GLY A 281 13.64 -10.94 17.37
N GLU A 282 12.86 -10.82 18.45
CA GLU A 282 12.02 -11.93 18.93
C GLU A 282 10.94 -12.25 17.91
N LYS A 283 11.08 -13.40 17.25
CA LYS A 283 10.19 -13.88 16.21
C LYS A 283 8.82 -14.27 16.76
N LYS A 284 7.78 -13.99 15.98
CA LYS A 284 6.47 -14.64 16.08
C LYS A 284 6.41 -15.86 15.16
N ALA A 285 5.38 -16.70 15.35
CA ALA A 285 5.13 -17.89 14.53
C ALA A 285 5.13 -17.59 13.00
N ALA A 286 4.65 -16.40 12.61
CA ALA A 286 4.61 -15.96 11.22
C ALA A 286 5.99 -15.92 10.53
N VAL A 287 7.08 -15.63 11.25
CA VAL A 287 8.45 -15.64 10.69
C VAL A 287 8.87 -17.05 10.30
N ASP A 288 8.66 -18.01 11.20
CA ASP A 288 9.05 -19.40 10.95
C ASP A 288 8.19 -19.99 9.82
N ARG A 289 6.90 -19.62 9.75
CA ARG A 289 6.01 -19.99 8.64
C ARG A 289 6.48 -19.43 7.30
N LEU A 290 6.87 -18.16 7.25
CA LEU A 290 7.39 -17.53 6.02
C LEU A 290 8.71 -18.18 5.56
N ILE A 291 9.61 -18.51 6.48
CA ILE A 291 10.86 -19.23 6.17
C ILE A 291 10.56 -20.61 5.58
N TYR A 292 9.59 -21.33 6.17
CA TYR A 292 9.15 -22.63 5.68
C TYR A 292 8.60 -22.55 4.25
N LEU A 293 7.68 -21.61 3.98
CA LEU A 293 7.10 -21.42 2.63
C LEU A 293 8.17 -21.08 1.60
N LYS A 294 9.09 -20.16 1.93
CA LYS A 294 10.19 -19.81 1.03
C LYS A 294 11.04 -21.03 0.67
N LYS A 295 11.33 -21.91 1.63
CA LYS A 295 12.06 -23.16 1.36
C LYS A 295 11.27 -24.05 0.41
N GLN A 296 10.00 -24.30 0.70
CA GLN A 296 9.15 -25.15 -0.14
C GLN A 296 9.03 -24.63 -1.58
N TRP A 297 8.90 -23.33 -1.78
CA TRP A 297 8.81 -22.76 -3.12
C TRP A 297 10.12 -22.77 -3.90
N ASN A 298 11.26 -22.61 -3.22
CA ASN A 298 12.56 -22.79 -3.86
C ASN A 298 12.75 -24.23 -4.30
N ASP A 299 12.42 -25.20 -3.44
CA ASP A 299 12.49 -26.63 -3.78
C ASP A 299 11.62 -26.95 -5.02
N LEU A 300 10.43 -26.33 -5.14
CA LEU A 300 9.57 -26.47 -6.33
C LEU A 300 10.17 -25.86 -7.61
N ARG A 301 10.85 -24.72 -7.51
CA ARG A 301 11.52 -24.10 -8.67
C ARG A 301 12.67 -24.96 -9.16
N ASP A 302 13.48 -25.47 -8.23
CA ASP A 302 14.61 -26.33 -8.56
C ASP A 302 14.17 -27.62 -9.26
N LEU A 303 13.02 -28.19 -8.85
CA LEU A 303 12.43 -29.37 -9.52
C LEU A 303 12.02 -29.08 -10.97
N ASN A 304 11.32 -27.97 -11.22
CA ASN A 304 10.90 -27.59 -12.57
C ASN A 304 12.10 -27.32 -13.48
N ASP A 305 13.16 -26.69 -12.97
CA ASP A 305 14.40 -26.45 -13.71
C ASP A 305 15.16 -27.74 -14.07
N THR A 306 14.96 -28.82 -13.31
CA THR A 306 15.49 -30.16 -13.65
C THR A 306 14.63 -30.95 -14.62
N GLU A 307 13.31 -30.71 -14.69
CA GLU A 307 12.42 -31.38 -15.66
C GLU A 307 12.49 -30.74 -17.06
N GLU A 308 12.90 -29.47 -17.16
CA GLU A 308 13.11 -28.77 -18.44
C GLU A 308 14.52 -28.95 -19.07
N ARG A 309 15.40 -29.77 -18.46
CA ARG A 309 16.76 -30.09 -18.97
C ARG A 309 16.87 -31.53 -19.47
#